data_AF-A0A1G9DZ91-F1
#
_entry.id   AF-A0A1G9DZ91-F1
#
_cell.length_a   1.000
_cell.length_b   1.000
_cell.length_c   1.000
_cell.angle_alpha   90.00
_cell.angle_beta   90.00
_cell.angle_gamma   90.00
#
_symmetry.space_group_name_H-M   'P 1'
#
loop_
_entity.id
_entity.type
_entity.pdbx_description
1 polymer ?
#
loop_
_entity_poly.entity_id
_entity_poly.type
_entity_poly.pdbx_seq_one_letter_code
_entity_poly.pdbx_strand_id
1 'polypeptide(L)'
;MKRAACHGLLPLFVRAVSTAAKVPTYDRRDGDNFLALSRTRTAEWWHDGRMSRVTCDLTISLDGFVAGPNQSLADPLGEGGELLHRWQFEEPESNTDALKGILAAGAYIMGRNMFAGPGRWDEDWRGWWGEEPPYHAPVFVLTHHPRKPLEMQGGTTFNFVTDGIESALTQARAAAGNKDVAIAGGAQAARQYLSAGLIDELRLHIAPIVLGAGERLLEGVTNLNLEPTEVSGTRLVTHVRYRVIR
;
A
#
# COMPACT_ATOMS: atom_id res chain seq x y z
N MET A 1 11.55 4.92 38.83
CA MET A 1 11.44 6.17 38.05
C MET A 1 10.61 5.88 36.80
N LYS A 2 9.65 6.77 36.50
CA LYS A 2 8.43 6.53 35.72
C LYS A 2 8.72 6.08 34.28
N ARG A 3 8.15 4.94 33.88
CA ARG A 3 7.94 4.54 32.47
C ARG A 3 6.75 5.34 31.94
N ALA A 4 6.97 6.20 30.96
CA ALA A 4 5.91 6.85 30.20
C ALA A 4 5.82 6.16 28.83
N ALA A 5 4.64 5.64 28.54
CA ALA A 5 4.30 4.88 27.34
C ALA A 5 4.21 5.81 26.12
N CYS A 6 4.98 5.54 25.08
CA CYS A 6 4.62 5.91 23.71
C CYS A 6 3.70 4.80 23.17
N HIS A 7 2.39 4.96 23.35
CA HIS A 7 1.33 4.06 22.85
C HIS A 7 0.41 4.78 21.85
N GLY A 8 0.89 5.85 21.19
CA GLY A 8 0.01 6.86 20.58
C GLY A 8 -0.32 6.72 19.09
N LEU A 9 0.60 6.26 18.23
CA LEU A 9 0.51 6.57 16.78
C LEU A 9 0.25 5.37 15.85
N LEU A 10 0.63 4.15 16.23
CA LEU A 10 0.25 2.94 15.49
C LEU A 10 -1.27 2.63 15.52
N PRO A 11 -1.98 2.80 16.66
CA PRO A 11 -3.45 2.72 16.67
C PRO A 11 -4.12 3.88 15.90
N LEU A 12 -3.41 4.98 15.58
CA LEU A 12 -3.93 6.04 14.72
C LEU A 12 -3.94 5.64 13.23
N PHE A 13 -2.98 4.83 12.75
CA PHE A 13 -3.00 4.22 11.40
C PHE A 13 -4.27 3.39 11.18
N VAL A 14 -4.64 2.57 12.17
CA VAL A 14 -5.87 1.76 12.13
C VAL A 14 -7.14 2.64 12.28
N ARG A 15 -7.10 3.67 13.14
CA ARG A 15 -8.27 4.52 13.43
C ARG A 15 -8.62 5.45 12.26
N ALA A 16 -7.64 6.02 11.56
CA ALA A 16 -7.86 6.89 10.40
C ALA A 16 -8.49 6.14 9.23
N VAL A 17 -8.06 4.89 8.98
CA VAL A 17 -8.65 4.02 7.97
C VAL A 17 -10.10 3.65 8.30
N SER A 18 -10.39 3.36 9.57
CA SER A 18 -11.74 2.99 10.02
C SER A 18 -12.76 4.15 9.98
N THR A 19 -12.32 5.41 10.12
CA THR A 19 -13.24 6.56 10.14
C THR A 19 -13.69 7.05 8.75
N ALA A 20 -12.97 6.70 7.68
CA ALA A 20 -13.35 7.07 6.31
C ALA A 20 -14.61 6.33 5.78
N ALA A 21 -15.13 5.35 6.53
CA ALA A 21 -16.23 4.48 6.11
C ALA A 21 -17.65 4.97 6.45
N LYS A 22 -17.82 6.16 7.07
CA LYS A 22 -19.15 6.69 7.40
C LYS A 22 -19.18 8.22 7.29
N VAL A 23 -19.98 8.78 6.37
CA VAL A 23 -20.74 10.06 6.46
C VAL A 23 -21.52 10.29 5.12
N PRO A 24 -22.69 10.96 5.13
CA PRO A 24 -23.79 10.73 4.19
C PRO A 24 -23.77 11.57 2.91
N THR A 25 -24.58 11.16 1.94
CA THR A 25 -24.78 11.78 0.62
C THR A 25 -25.43 13.17 0.74
N TYR A 26 -24.84 14.17 0.10
CA TYR A 26 -25.45 15.49 -0.10
C TYR A 26 -25.71 15.75 -1.59
N ASP A 27 -26.96 16.10 -1.88
CA ASP A 27 -27.54 16.46 -3.17
C ASP A 27 -27.12 17.89 -3.54
N ARG A 28 -26.63 18.09 -4.77
CA ARG A 28 -26.39 19.42 -5.35
C ARG A 28 -27.00 19.48 -6.75
N ARG A 29 -28.07 20.27 -6.86
CA ARG A 29 -28.71 20.72 -8.10
C ARG A 29 -28.07 22.03 -8.60
N ASP A 30 -28.02 22.10 -9.94
CA ASP A 30 -27.99 23.26 -10.86
C ASP A 30 -26.82 24.27 -10.73
N GLY A 31 -26.11 24.71 -11.78
CA GLY A 31 -26.24 24.51 -13.23
C GLY A 31 -25.12 25.26 -13.98
N ASP A 32 -25.18 25.14 -15.31
CA ASP A 32 -24.62 26.00 -16.37
C ASP A 32 -23.23 25.73 -16.99
N ASN A 33 -23.28 24.88 -18.02
CA ASN A 33 -22.96 25.15 -19.43
C ASN A 33 -21.64 25.84 -19.82
N PHE A 34 -20.74 25.05 -20.41
CA PHE A 34 -19.99 25.44 -21.61
C PHE A 34 -20.03 24.32 -22.66
N LEU A 35 -20.40 24.69 -23.88
CA LEU A 35 -20.67 23.81 -25.03
C LEU A 35 -19.39 23.28 -25.70
N ALA A 36 -19.37 21.94 -25.86
CA ALA A 36 -18.96 21.11 -26.99
C ALA A 36 -17.86 21.57 -27.98
N LEU A 37 -16.84 20.69 -28.20
CA LEU A 37 -16.70 19.87 -29.42
C LEU A 37 -15.38 19.07 -29.42
N SER A 38 -15.49 17.74 -29.34
CA SER A 38 -14.69 16.80 -30.13
C SER A 38 -15.20 15.38 -29.84
N ARG A 39 -16.00 14.84 -30.76
CA ARG A 39 -16.44 13.44 -30.73
C ARG A 39 -15.25 12.56 -31.11
N THR A 40 -14.50 12.10 -30.11
CA THR A 40 -13.59 10.97 -30.28
C THR A 40 -14.29 9.72 -29.74
N ARG A 41 -14.62 8.82 -30.66
CA ARG A 41 -15.17 7.46 -30.46
C ARG A 41 -15.29 7.02 -29.00
N THR A 42 -16.54 6.97 -28.52
CA THR A 42 -16.93 6.16 -27.36
C THR A 42 -16.45 4.74 -27.59
N ALA A 43 -15.39 4.37 -26.90
CA ALA A 43 -15.00 2.99 -26.81
C ALA A 43 -15.99 2.32 -25.83
N GLU A 44 -17.05 1.78 -26.42
CA GLU A 44 -17.92 0.79 -25.79
C GLU A 44 -17.05 -0.45 -25.50
N TRP A 45 -16.42 -0.46 -24.33
CA TRP A 45 -15.73 -1.63 -23.83
C TRP A 45 -16.75 -2.49 -23.09
N TRP A 46 -17.17 -3.56 -23.76
CA TRP A 46 -17.73 -4.76 -23.17
C TRP A 46 -16.95 -5.16 -21.91
N HIS A 47 -17.61 -5.77 -20.92
CA HIS A 47 -16.96 -6.46 -19.81
C HIS A 47 -16.03 -7.55 -20.35
N ASP A 48 -14.79 -7.19 -20.66
CA ASP A 48 -13.70 -8.11 -20.93
C ASP A 48 -13.21 -8.64 -19.59
N GLY A 49 -12.99 -9.95 -19.50
CA GLY A 49 -12.41 -10.63 -18.35
C GLY A 49 -10.93 -10.27 -18.19
N ARG A 50 -10.64 -8.97 -18.06
CA ARG A 50 -9.30 -8.46 -17.81
C ARG A 50 -8.77 -9.12 -16.56
N MET A 51 -7.64 -9.80 -16.70
CA MET A 51 -6.86 -10.26 -15.57
C MET A 51 -6.70 -9.11 -14.58
N SER A 52 -6.83 -9.40 -13.29
CA SER A 52 -6.64 -8.44 -12.22
C SER A 52 -5.33 -7.66 -12.42
N ARG A 53 -5.32 -6.35 -12.21
CA ARG A 53 -4.07 -5.59 -12.28
C ARG A 53 -3.25 -5.86 -11.03
N VAL A 54 -1.93 -5.74 -11.15
CA VAL A 54 -1.02 -5.72 -10.00
C VAL A 54 -0.59 -4.28 -9.77
N THR A 55 -1.03 -3.71 -8.65
CA THR A 55 -0.62 -2.38 -8.22
C THR A 55 0.45 -2.47 -7.13
N CYS A 56 1.26 -1.44 -7.01
CA CYS A 56 2.16 -1.25 -5.86
C CYS A 56 2.02 0.18 -5.38
N ASP A 57 1.51 0.36 -4.17
CA ASP A 57 1.23 1.65 -3.54
C ASP A 57 2.18 1.83 -2.37
N LEU A 58 3.11 2.78 -2.46
CA LEU A 58 4.12 3.00 -1.42
C LEU A 58 4.35 4.48 -1.15
N THR A 59 4.43 4.82 0.14
CA THR A 59 4.98 6.11 0.57
C THR A 59 6.50 6.02 0.60
N ILE A 60 7.18 7.02 0.04
CA ILE A 60 8.64 7.14 0.07
C ILE A 60 9.07 8.52 0.53
N SER A 61 10.24 8.61 1.14
CA SER A 61 10.94 9.88 1.32
C SER A 61 11.43 10.43 -0.01
N LEU A 62 11.79 11.71 -0.05
CA LEU A 62 12.34 12.38 -1.22
C LEU A 62 13.61 11.67 -1.75
N ASP A 63 14.40 11.08 -0.86
CA ASP A 63 15.62 10.33 -1.15
C ASP A 63 15.39 8.81 -1.35
N GLY A 64 14.12 8.38 -1.43
CA GLY A 64 13.72 7.07 -1.97
C GLY A 64 13.61 5.93 -0.96
N PHE A 65 13.39 6.21 0.32
CA PHE A 65 13.26 5.20 1.38
C PHE A 65 11.80 4.99 1.80
N VAL A 66 11.40 3.73 1.98
CA VAL A 66 10.05 3.30 2.43
C VAL A 66 9.97 3.20 3.96
N ALA A 67 11.11 3.07 4.62
CA ALA A 67 11.25 3.06 6.08
C ALA A 67 12.64 3.61 6.44
N GLY A 68 12.76 4.22 7.62
CA GLY A 68 14.02 4.68 8.19
C GLY A 68 14.92 3.54 8.66
N PRO A 69 16.15 3.84 9.11
CA PRO A 69 17.04 2.84 9.67
C PRO A 69 16.53 2.35 11.04
N ASN A 70 17.14 1.29 11.56
CA ASN A 70 16.94 0.81 12.94
C ASN A 70 15.47 0.46 13.29
N GLN A 71 14.71 -0.12 12.35
CA GLN A 71 13.36 -0.61 12.63
C GLN A 71 13.35 -1.57 13.83
N SER A 72 12.37 -1.40 14.71
CA SER A 72 12.21 -2.18 15.93
C SER A 72 10.73 -2.39 16.25
N LEU A 73 10.41 -3.13 17.31
CA LEU A 73 9.02 -3.23 17.79
C LEU A 73 8.47 -1.88 18.29
N ALA A 74 9.33 -1.02 18.83
CA ALA A 74 8.95 0.33 19.26
C ALA A 74 8.80 1.28 18.07
N ASP A 75 9.67 1.12 17.06
CA ASP A 75 9.76 1.97 15.88
C ASP A 75 9.63 1.11 14.61
N PRO A 76 8.42 0.64 14.28
CA PRO A 76 8.21 -0.33 13.19
C PRO A 76 8.59 0.22 11.81
N LEU A 77 8.53 1.55 11.63
CA LEU A 77 8.97 2.23 10.40
C LEU A 77 10.41 2.74 10.47
N GLY A 78 11.14 2.45 11.56
CA GLY A 78 12.49 2.95 11.78
C GLY A 78 12.52 4.42 12.15
N GLU A 79 13.72 4.92 12.45
CA GLU A 79 13.93 6.29 12.89
C GLU A 79 13.47 7.29 11.82
N GLY A 80 12.52 8.17 12.18
CA GLY A 80 11.94 9.18 11.28
C GLY A 80 10.93 8.63 10.28
N GLY A 81 10.69 7.32 10.25
CA GLY A 81 9.78 6.68 9.31
C GLY A 81 8.32 7.08 9.50
N GLU A 82 7.92 7.50 10.70
CA GLU A 82 6.57 8.01 10.98
C GLU A 82 6.24 9.28 10.18
N LEU A 83 7.26 10.07 9.81
CA LEU A 83 7.09 11.31 9.06
C LEU A 83 6.61 11.05 7.62
N LEU A 84 6.83 9.85 7.08
CA LEU A 84 6.39 9.46 5.74
C LEU A 84 4.87 9.59 5.60
N HIS A 85 4.11 9.18 6.62
CA HIS A 85 2.66 9.00 6.51
C HIS A 85 1.85 10.17 7.07
N ARG A 86 2.47 11.30 7.40
CA ARG A 86 1.77 12.49 7.93
C ARG A 86 0.58 12.91 7.08
N TRP A 87 0.69 12.85 5.75
CA TRP A 87 -0.39 13.19 4.83
C TRP A 87 -1.67 12.36 5.03
N GLN A 88 -1.54 11.11 5.48
CA GLN A 88 -2.68 10.23 5.75
C GLN A 88 -3.44 10.64 7.01
N PHE A 89 -2.78 11.35 7.93
CA PHE A 89 -3.31 11.67 9.26
C PHE A 89 -3.70 13.13 9.41
N GLU A 90 -2.87 14.02 8.89
CA GLU A 90 -3.04 15.46 9.02
C GLU A 90 -3.91 16.04 7.89
N GLU A 91 -3.94 15.38 6.73
CA GLU A 91 -4.67 15.83 5.55
C GLU A 91 -5.53 14.71 4.90
N PRO A 92 -6.24 13.85 5.66
CA PRO A 92 -6.96 12.69 5.10
C PRO A 92 -8.03 13.10 4.07
N GLU A 93 -8.73 14.19 4.32
CA GLU A 93 -9.80 14.70 3.45
C GLU A 93 -9.25 15.11 2.08
N SER A 94 -8.07 15.76 2.06
CA SER A 94 -7.38 16.18 0.84
C SER A 94 -6.75 15.01 0.07
N ASN A 95 -6.61 13.84 0.71
CA ASN A 95 -5.97 12.65 0.13
C ASN A 95 -6.93 11.45 0.05
N THR A 96 -8.24 11.71 0.01
CA THR A 96 -9.29 10.67 0.04
C THR A 96 -9.12 9.62 -1.05
N ASP A 97 -8.82 10.03 -2.28
CA ASP A 97 -8.70 9.10 -3.42
C ASP A 97 -7.46 8.21 -3.30
N ALA A 98 -6.34 8.76 -2.81
CA ALA A 98 -5.13 8.00 -2.53
C ALA A 98 -5.38 6.95 -1.43
N LEU A 99 -6.04 7.34 -0.33
CA LEU A 99 -6.38 6.43 0.77
C LEU A 99 -7.31 5.30 0.33
N LYS A 100 -8.34 5.60 -0.47
CA LYS A 100 -9.22 4.59 -1.05
C LYS A 100 -8.44 3.65 -1.97
N GLY A 101 -7.54 4.19 -2.80
CA GLY A 101 -6.72 3.42 -3.73
C GLY A 101 -5.84 2.37 -3.04
N ILE A 102 -5.25 2.73 -1.89
CA ILE A 102 -4.42 1.82 -1.08
C ILE A 102 -5.22 0.60 -0.58
N LEU A 103 -6.52 0.75 -0.31
CA LEU A 103 -7.36 -0.26 0.32
C LEU A 103 -8.39 -0.90 -0.62
N ALA A 104 -8.34 -0.59 -1.91
CA ALA A 104 -9.33 -1.05 -2.88
C ALA A 104 -9.09 -2.49 -3.39
N ALA A 105 -7.93 -3.07 -3.13
CA ALA A 105 -7.53 -4.36 -3.69
C ALA A 105 -8.33 -5.54 -3.10
N GLY A 106 -8.52 -6.59 -3.90
CA GLY A 106 -9.17 -7.83 -3.48
C GLY A 106 -8.25 -8.79 -2.74
N ALA A 107 -6.94 -8.63 -2.91
CA ALA A 107 -5.91 -9.34 -2.15
C ALA A 107 -4.64 -8.50 -2.07
N TYR A 108 -3.85 -8.73 -1.03
CA TYR A 108 -2.62 -8.01 -0.77
C TYR A 108 -1.44 -8.97 -0.69
N ILE A 109 -0.26 -8.51 -1.07
CA ILE A 109 0.99 -9.24 -0.87
C ILE A 109 1.95 -8.34 -0.10
N MET A 110 2.55 -8.87 0.96
CA MET A 110 3.58 -8.16 1.71
C MET A 110 4.78 -9.02 2.08
N GLY A 111 5.93 -8.39 2.29
CA GLY A 111 7.11 -9.04 2.81
C GLY A 111 7.00 -9.30 4.32
N ARG A 112 7.68 -10.33 4.81
CA ARG A 112 7.75 -10.65 6.24
C ARG A 112 8.13 -9.42 7.08
N ASN A 113 9.06 -8.57 6.62
CA ASN A 113 9.54 -7.38 7.34
C ASN A 113 8.41 -6.37 7.58
N MET A 114 7.49 -6.22 6.63
CA MET A 114 6.32 -5.38 6.81
C MET A 114 5.34 -5.98 7.82
N PHE A 115 5.19 -7.31 7.82
CA PHE A 115 4.29 -7.99 8.78
C PHE A 115 4.81 -7.97 10.22
N ALA A 116 6.12 -8.15 10.44
CA ALA A 116 6.68 -8.40 11.78
C ALA A 116 7.96 -7.64 12.16
N GLY A 117 8.51 -6.77 11.28
CA GLY A 117 9.74 -5.99 11.54
C GLY A 117 11.03 -6.82 11.52
N PRO A 118 12.19 -6.27 11.13
CA PRO A 118 13.44 -7.06 11.07
C PRO A 118 13.78 -7.76 12.39
N GLY A 119 14.47 -8.89 12.30
CA GLY A 119 14.94 -9.63 13.49
C GLY A 119 14.34 -11.03 13.64
N ARG A 120 14.29 -11.51 14.88
CA ARG A 120 13.88 -12.87 15.23
C ARG A 120 12.40 -13.08 14.89
N TRP A 121 12.09 -14.23 14.31
CA TRP A 121 10.71 -14.68 14.10
C TRP A 121 10.05 -15.08 15.41
N ASP A 122 8.87 -14.51 15.65
CA ASP A 122 7.98 -14.85 16.76
C ASP A 122 6.70 -15.48 16.18
N GLU A 123 6.45 -16.74 16.56
CA GLU A 123 5.30 -17.50 16.08
C GLU A 123 3.97 -16.98 16.64
N ASP A 124 3.99 -16.29 17.77
CA ASP A 124 2.82 -15.72 18.43
C ASP A 124 2.51 -14.30 17.93
N TRP A 125 3.40 -13.69 17.13
CA TRP A 125 3.20 -12.35 16.60
C TRP A 125 1.96 -12.28 15.70
N ARG A 126 1.10 -11.28 15.90
CA ARG A 126 -0.19 -11.13 15.18
C ARG A 126 -0.23 -9.97 14.18
N GLY A 127 0.88 -9.24 14.00
CA GLY A 127 0.94 -8.04 13.16
C GLY A 127 0.84 -6.74 13.97
N TRP A 128 1.06 -5.61 13.27
CA TRP A 128 1.09 -4.26 13.86
C TRP A 128 -0.28 -3.62 14.11
N TRP A 129 -1.33 -4.19 13.51
CA TRP A 129 -2.62 -3.51 13.32
C TRP A 129 -3.70 -3.88 14.35
N GLY A 130 -3.33 -4.55 15.44
CA GLY A 130 -4.30 -5.04 16.43
C GLY A 130 -5.21 -6.13 15.87
N GLU A 131 -6.39 -6.31 16.48
CA GLU A 131 -7.30 -7.43 16.12
C GLU A 131 -8.03 -7.25 14.80
N GLU A 132 -8.17 -6.02 14.30
CA GLU A 132 -8.87 -5.70 13.04
C GLU A 132 -7.95 -4.90 12.09
N PRO A 133 -7.14 -5.59 11.27
CA PRO A 133 -6.28 -4.94 10.29
C PRO A 133 -7.07 -4.25 9.16
N PRO A 134 -6.50 -3.19 8.53
CA PRO A 134 -7.19 -2.34 7.57
C PRO A 134 -7.46 -2.98 6.19
N TYR A 135 -6.95 -4.18 5.92
CA TYR A 135 -6.97 -4.78 4.59
C TYR A 135 -8.35 -5.34 4.19
N HIS A 136 -9.09 -5.87 5.17
CA HIS A 136 -10.40 -6.48 4.99
C HIS A 136 -10.46 -7.49 3.82
N ALA A 137 -9.34 -8.20 3.59
CA ALA A 137 -9.13 -9.11 2.48
C ALA A 137 -7.99 -10.11 2.78
N PRO A 138 -7.82 -11.16 1.97
CA PRO A 138 -6.66 -12.05 2.07
C PRO A 138 -5.34 -11.32 1.83
N VAL A 139 -4.37 -11.54 2.73
CA VAL A 139 -3.02 -10.97 2.68
C VAL A 139 -2.00 -12.10 2.60
N PHE A 140 -1.11 -12.08 1.64
CA PHE A 140 -0.08 -13.10 1.41
C PHE A 140 1.28 -12.56 1.87
N VAL A 141 1.80 -13.13 2.96
CA VAL A 141 3.07 -12.73 3.58
C VAL A 141 4.19 -13.60 3.01
N LEU A 142 5.08 -13.00 2.21
CA LEU A 142 6.31 -13.62 1.71
C LEU A 142 7.28 -13.82 2.87
N THR A 143 7.56 -15.08 3.22
CA THR A 143 8.40 -15.45 4.36
C THR A 143 9.11 -16.78 4.14
N HIS A 144 10.17 -17.06 4.88
CA HIS A 144 10.77 -18.40 4.94
C HIS A 144 10.23 -19.23 6.12
N HIS A 145 9.37 -18.63 6.95
CA HIS A 145 8.82 -19.26 8.15
C HIS A 145 7.43 -19.82 7.86
N PRO A 146 7.27 -21.14 7.74
CA PRO A 146 5.96 -21.74 7.53
C PRO A 146 5.08 -21.49 8.76
N ARG A 147 3.84 -21.06 8.53
CA ARG A 147 2.86 -20.80 9.58
C ARG A 147 1.45 -21.00 9.03
N LYS A 148 0.55 -21.52 9.87
CA LYS A 148 -0.88 -21.64 9.51
C LYS A 148 -1.48 -20.25 9.24
N PRO A 149 -2.50 -20.15 8.37
CA PRO A 149 -3.20 -18.88 8.16
C PRO A 149 -3.64 -18.26 9.49
N LEU A 150 -3.46 -16.95 9.60
CA LEU A 150 -3.85 -16.15 10.76
C LEU A 150 -5.08 -15.33 10.42
N GLU A 151 -6.24 -15.77 10.90
CA GLU A 151 -7.51 -15.07 10.77
C GLU A 151 -7.60 -13.92 11.78
N MET A 152 -8.08 -12.77 11.31
CA MET A 152 -8.26 -11.55 12.08
C MET A 152 -9.70 -11.06 11.97
N GLN A 153 -10.11 -10.16 12.86
CA GLN A 153 -11.41 -9.50 12.74
C GLN A 153 -11.47 -8.63 11.47
N GLY A 154 -12.67 -8.33 11.02
CA GLY A 154 -12.90 -7.51 9.81
C GLY A 154 -12.57 -8.20 8.48
N GLY A 155 -12.32 -9.53 8.48
CA GLY A 155 -12.15 -10.31 7.24
C GLY A 155 -10.74 -10.36 6.68
N THR A 156 -9.74 -9.83 7.40
CA THR A 156 -8.33 -10.01 7.03
C THR A 156 -7.86 -11.41 7.41
N THR A 157 -7.20 -12.12 6.49
CA THR A 157 -6.49 -13.37 6.80
C THR A 157 -5.06 -13.28 6.26
N PHE A 158 -4.06 -13.43 7.13
CA PHE A 158 -2.66 -13.50 6.72
C PHE A 158 -2.28 -14.94 6.36
N ASN A 159 -1.89 -15.17 5.12
CA ASN A 159 -1.44 -16.44 4.57
C ASN A 159 0.08 -16.39 4.38
N PHE A 160 0.81 -17.34 4.96
CA PHE A 160 2.28 -17.33 4.96
C PHE A 160 2.82 -18.16 3.79
N VAL A 161 3.39 -17.49 2.79
CA VAL A 161 3.83 -18.10 1.54
C VAL A 161 5.35 -18.26 1.54
N THR A 162 5.83 -19.49 1.29
CA THR A 162 7.25 -19.88 1.45
C THR A 162 7.94 -20.31 0.15
N ASP A 163 7.18 -20.39 -0.94
CA ASP A 163 7.59 -20.87 -2.27
C ASP A 163 7.75 -19.73 -3.30
N GLY A 164 7.83 -18.48 -2.82
CA GLY A 164 8.27 -17.33 -3.63
C GLY A 164 7.16 -16.42 -4.16
N ILE A 165 7.59 -15.39 -4.90
CA ILE A 165 6.72 -14.28 -5.34
C ILE A 165 5.65 -14.72 -6.36
N GLU A 166 5.98 -15.65 -7.26
CA GLU A 166 5.05 -16.09 -8.30
C GLU A 166 3.91 -16.92 -7.71
N SER A 167 4.22 -17.76 -6.72
CA SER A 167 3.21 -18.52 -5.97
C SER A 167 2.31 -17.58 -5.17
N ALA A 168 2.88 -16.62 -4.43
CA ALA A 168 2.11 -15.63 -3.69
C ALA A 168 1.17 -14.84 -4.62
N LEU A 169 1.66 -14.42 -5.79
CA LEU A 169 0.84 -13.71 -6.77
C LEU A 169 -0.27 -14.58 -7.34
N THR A 170 0.02 -15.85 -7.66
CA THR A 170 -0.99 -16.80 -8.16
C THR A 170 -2.11 -16.98 -7.13
N GLN A 171 -1.76 -17.20 -5.87
CA GLN A 171 -2.73 -17.35 -4.78
C GLN A 171 -3.52 -16.06 -4.55
N ALA A 172 -2.84 -14.90 -4.58
CA ALA A 172 -3.49 -13.60 -4.42
C ALA A 172 -4.50 -13.31 -5.54
N ARG A 173 -4.16 -13.62 -6.79
CA ARG A 173 -5.07 -13.46 -7.92
C ARG A 173 -6.30 -14.34 -7.80
N ALA A 174 -6.12 -15.60 -7.40
CA ALA A 174 -7.24 -16.51 -7.17
C ALA A 174 -8.18 -16.00 -6.06
N ALA A 175 -7.60 -15.44 -4.99
CA ALA A 175 -8.35 -14.90 -3.86
C ALA A 175 -9.02 -13.54 -4.15
N ALA A 176 -8.43 -12.71 -5.02
CA ALA A 176 -8.93 -11.37 -5.33
C ALA A 176 -10.21 -11.38 -6.18
N GLY A 177 -10.52 -12.50 -6.85
CA GLY A 177 -11.65 -12.60 -7.77
C GLY A 177 -11.52 -11.60 -8.92
N ASN A 178 -12.54 -10.74 -9.10
CA ASN A 178 -12.56 -9.73 -10.16
C ASN A 178 -11.88 -8.40 -9.76
N LYS A 179 -11.25 -8.33 -8.58
CA LYS A 179 -10.55 -7.13 -8.11
C LYS A 179 -9.04 -7.24 -8.37
N ASP A 180 -8.37 -6.10 -8.30
CA ASP A 180 -6.91 -6.00 -8.41
C ASP A 180 -6.18 -6.63 -7.21
N VAL A 181 -4.90 -6.94 -7.41
CA VAL A 181 -3.97 -7.37 -6.36
C VAL A 181 -2.99 -6.23 -6.05
N ALA A 182 -2.78 -5.93 -4.78
CA ALA A 182 -1.83 -4.90 -4.36
C ALA A 182 -0.58 -5.50 -3.70
N ILE A 183 0.60 -5.13 -4.21
CA ILE A 183 1.87 -5.30 -3.51
C ILE A 183 1.96 -4.20 -2.46
N ALA A 184 1.58 -4.52 -1.22
CA ALA A 184 1.56 -3.59 -0.10
C ALA A 184 2.96 -3.16 0.36
N GLY A 185 4.00 -3.93 0.02
CA GLY A 185 5.40 -3.68 0.40
C GLY A 185 5.92 -4.68 1.43
N GLY A 186 6.92 -4.39 2.24
CA GLY A 186 7.79 -3.21 2.19
C GLY A 186 8.77 -3.26 1.02
N ALA A 187 9.84 -2.46 1.10
CA ALA A 187 10.78 -2.23 0.00
C ALA A 187 11.28 -3.54 -0.65
N GLN A 188 11.66 -4.56 0.12
CA GLN A 188 12.17 -5.82 -0.44
C GLN A 188 11.15 -6.59 -1.29
N ALA A 189 9.89 -6.65 -0.86
CA ALA A 189 8.85 -7.32 -1.64
C ALA A 189 8.56 -6.54 -2.93
N ALA A 190 8.42 -5.22 -2.83
CA ALA A 190 8.22 -4.36 -3.98
C ALA A 190 9.36 -4.47 -5.00
N ARG A 191 10.62 -4.48 -4.54
CA ARG A 191 11.80 -4.71 -5.40
C ARG A 191 11.72 -6.01 -6.19
N GLN A 192 11.36 -7.11 -5.54
CA GLN A 192 11.26 -8.41 -6.21
C GLN A 192 10.21 -8.38 -7.33
N TYR A 193 9.04 -7.82 -7.07
CA TYR A 193 7.98 -7.70 -8.09
C TYR A 193 8.31 -6.71 -9.21
N LEU A 194 8.96 -5.59 -8.89
CA LEU A 194 9.44 -4.61 -9.88
C LEU A 194 10.48 -5.25 -10.81
N SER A 195 11.50 -5.91 -10.24
CA SER A 195 12.56 -6.57 -11.01
C SER A 195 12.04 -7.73 -11.85
N ALA A 196 10.97 -8.41 -11.42
CA ALA A 196 10.31 -9.46 -12.18
C ALA A 196 9.34 -8.94 -13.26
N GLY A 197 9.13 -7.62 -13.37
CA GLY A 197 8.20 -7.03 -14.34
C GLY A 197 6.72 -7.35 -14.05
N LEU A 198 6.41 -7.76 -12.82
CA LEU A 198 5.10 -8.27 -12.41
C LEU A 198 4.13 -7.19 -11.90
N ILE A 199 4.58 -5.93 -11.82
CA ILE A 199 3.75 -4.78 -11.46
C ILE A 199 3.24 -4.11 -12.76
N ASP A 200 1.94 -3.83 -12.81
CA ASP A 200 1.31 -3.11 -13.92
C ASP A 200 1.24 -1.60 -13.63
N GLU A 201 1.10 -1.22 -12.36
CA GLU A 201 0.98 0.17 -11.92
C GLU A 201 1.76 0.43 -10.62
N LEU A 202 2.64 1.42 -10.64
CA LEU A 202 3.38 1.87 -9.47
C LEU A 202 2.84 3.24 -9.03
N ARG A 203 2.36 3.34 -7.80
CA ARG A 203 1.87 4.58 -7.19
C ARG A 203 2.80 4.97 -6.05
N LEU A 204 3.47 6.10 -6.23
CA LEU A 204 4.40 6.65 -5.25
C LEU A 204 3.77 7.85 -4.55
N HIS A 205 3.76 7.82 -3.22
CA HIS A 205 3.38 8.93 -2.36
C HIS A 205 4.66 9.52 -1.77
N ILE A 206 5.22 10.54 -2.42
CA ILE A 206 6.52 11.12 -2.10
C ILE A 206 6.36 12.16 -0.99
N ALA A 207 6.80 11.83 0.21
CA ALA A 207 6.84 12.75 1.34
C ALA A 207 8.06 13.71 1.20
N PRO A 208 7.90 15.02 1.46
CA PRO A 208 8.95 16.03 1.30
C PRO A 208 9.95 16.02 2.47
N ILE A 209 10.49 14.85 2.79
CA ILE A 209 11.47 14.60 3.86
C ILE A 209 12.66 13.81 3.30
N VAL A 210 13.81 13.90 3.96
CA VAL A 210 14.99 13.09 3.66
C VAL A 210 15.29 12.22 4.87
N LEU A 211 15.37 10.90 4.67
CA LEU A 211 15.68 9.95 5.75
C LEU A 211 17.18 9.65 5.86
N GLY A 212 17.91 9.74 4.75
CA GLY A 212 19.36 9.52 4.66
C GLY A 212 19.78 8.05 4.68
N ALA A 213 19.00 7.16 5.29
CA ALA A 213 19.23 5.72 5.36
C ALA A 213 17.92 4.95 5.56
N GLY A 214 17.99 3.62 5.46
CA GLY A 214 16.86 2.72 5.70
C GLY A 214 16.54 1.82 4.50
N GLU A 215 15.27 1.48 4.34
CA GLU A 215 14.79 0.54 3.32
C GLU A 215 14.55 1.23 1.98
N ARG A 216 15.53 1.20 1.08
CA ARG A 216 15.49 1.88 -0.22
C ARG A 216 14.61 1.13 -1.23
N LEU A 217 13.64 1.82 -1.83
CA LEU A 217 12.67 1.20 -2.75
C LEU A 217 13.31 0.63 -4.02
N LEU A 218 14.22 1.37 -4.65
CA LEU A 218 14.74 1.01 -5.99
C LEU A 218 16.15 0.43 -5.97
N GLU A 219 16.64 0.03 -4.80
CA GLU A 219 17.97 -0.59 -4.69
C GLU A 219 18.05 -1.89 -5.51
N GLY A 220 19.00 -1.94 -6.45
CA GLY A 220 19.22 -3.10 -7.31
C GLY A 220 18.17 -3.30 -8.41
N VAL A 221 17.16 -2.43 -8.50
CA VAL A 221 16.17 -2.47 -9.58
C VAL A 221 16.73 -1.72 -10.79
N THR A 222 16.72 -2.36 -11.97
CA THR A 222 17.26 -1.79 -13.21
C THR A 222 16.25 -1.93 -14.35
N ASN A 223 16.40 -1.14 -15.41
CA ASN A 223 15.59 -1.23 -16.64
C ASN A 223 14.07 -1.06 -16.45
N LEU A 224 13.63 -0.32 -15.43
CA LEU A 224 12.23 0.08 -15.30
C LEU A 224 11.89 1.16 -16.31
N ASN A 225 10.90 0.89 -17.18
CA ASN A 225 10.30 1.89 -18.04
C ASN A 225 8.94 2.30 -17.46
N LEU A 226 8.82 3.58 -17.09
CA LEU A 226 7.67 4.11 -16.37
C LEU A 226 7.07 5.28 -17.14
N GLU A 227 5.77 5.22 -17.40
CA GLU A 227 4.99 6.31 -17.97
C GLU A 227 4.18 6.97 -16.85
N PRO A 228 4.45 8.25 -16.49
CA PRO A 228 3.59 8.98 -15.56
C PRO A 228 2.19 9.14 -16.16
N THR A 229 1.17 8.68 -15.46
CA THR A 229 -0.23 8.78 -15.90
C THR A 229 -1.04 9.76 -15.07
N GLU A 230 -0.59 10.08 -13.85
CA GLU A 230 -1.26 11.01 -12.96
C GLU A 230 -0.24 11.64 -12.00
N VAL A 231 -0.41 12.93 -11.71
CA VAL A 231 0.31 13.65 -10.67
C VAL A 231 -0.67 14.51 -9.88
N SER A 232 -0.65 14.38 -8.56
CA SER A 232 -1.46 15.18 -7.64
C SER A 232 -0.72 15.33 -6.30
N GLY A 233 -1.26 16.08 -5.35
CA GLY A 233 -0.64 16.16 -4.03
C GLY A 233 -1.06 17.37 -3.19
N THR A 234 -0.43 17.46 -2.03
CA THR A 234 -0.62 18.52 -1.03
C THR A 234 0.75 19.05 -0.59
N ARG A 235 0.79 19.84 0.50
CA ARG A 235 2.06 20.25 1.12
C ARG A 235 2.82 19.09 1.79
N LEU A 236 2.14 18.01 2.15
CA LEU A 236 2.74 16.88 2.86
C LEU A 236 3.09 15.71 1.95
N VAL A 237 2.65 15.71 0.68
CA VAL A 237 2.89 14.58 -0.22
C VAL A 237 2.73 14.98 -1.69
N THR A 238 3.56 14.40 -2.57
CA THR A 238 3.33 14.37 -4.02
C THR A 238 2.97 12.95 -4.43
N HIS A 239 1.78 12.76 -4.99
CA HIS A 239 1.34 11.50 -5.55
C HIS A 239 1.73 11.42 -7.02
N VAL A 240 2.37 10.33 -7.41
CA VAL A 240 2.64 10.03 -8.81
C VAL A 240 2.21 8.61 -9.12
N ARG A 241 1.36 8.46 -10.13
CA ARG A 241 0.98 7.16 -10.68
C ARG A 241 1.77 6.91 -11.96
N TYR A 242 2.39 5.76 -12.03
CA TYR A 242 3.12 5.28 -13.19
C TYR A 242 2.47 4.02 -13.74
N ARG A 243 2.27 3.97 -15.05
CA ARG A 243 2.10 2.70 -15.77
C ARG A 243 3.49 2.11 -16.01
N VAL A 244 3.65 0.82 -15.72
CA VAL A 244 4.87 0.08 -16.08
C VAL A 244 4.76 -0.34 -17.54
N ILE A 245 5.74 0.05 -18.36
CA ILE A 245 5.79 -0.30 -19.78
C ILE A 245 6.62 -1.56 -19.94
N ARG A 246 6.07 -2.54 -20.66
CA ARG A 246 6.71 -3.83 -20.98
C ARG A 246 7.14 -3.88 -22.44
#